data_AF-A0A3D4ZJQ2-F1
#
_entry.id   AF-A0A3D4ZJQ2-F1
#
_cell.length_a   1.000
_cell.length_b   1.000
_cell.length_c   1.000
_cell.angle_alpha   90.00
_cell.angle_beta   90.00
_cell.angle_gamma   90.00
#
_symmetry.space_group_name_H-M   'P 1'
#
loop_
_entity.id
_entity.type
_entity.pdbx_description
1 polymer ?
#
loop_
_entity_poly.entity_id
_entity_poly.type
_entity_poly.pdbx_seq_one_letter_code
_entity_poly.pdbx_strand_id
1 'polypeptide(L)'
;IASLPGVGKATSAALQAFCYQRKSIYLETNIRRALLTCFFPDDEAVKDRRLESLLSLLAEGVTDMKSWYYALMDYGVLLKQLLPNANVRSAHYAKQSPFENSNRQIRGQLIHLLSDTGAKEREQIQAVLSSFEEERIDNCLEQLQNEGFVQEKDGVYRIAKD
;
A
#
# COMPACT_ATOMS: atom_id res chain seq x y z
N ILE A 1 5.55 -16.97 7.16
CA ILE A 1 4.87 -15.69 6.82
C ILE A 1 5.32 -15.17 5.46
N ALA A 2 6.62 -14.95 5.24
CA ALA A 2 7.13 -14.48 3.94
C ALA A 2 6.92 -15.45 2.75
N SER A 3 6.56 -16.72 3.01
CA SER A 3 6.22 -17.70 1.98
C SER A 3 4.75 -17.65 1.54
N LEU A 4 3.92 -16.80 2.16
CA LEU A 4 2.51 -16.67 1.79
C LEU A 4 2.39 -15.84 0.50
N PRO A 5 1.53 -16.24 -0.46
CA PRO A 5 1.22 -15.43 -1.63
C PRO A 5 0.81 -14.01 -1.24
N GLY A 6 1.36 -13.00 -1.93
CA GLY A 6 1.07 -11.58 -1.66
C GLY A 6 1.77 -10.98 -0.43
N VAL A 7 2.53 -11.75 0.35
CA VAL A 7 3.22 -11.24 1.55
C VAL A 7 4.69 -10.93 1.25
N GLY A 8 4.98 -9.67 0.90
CA GLY A 8 6.33 -9.18 0.65
C GLY A 8 7.14 -8.88 1.92
N LYS A 9 8.39 -8.41 1.73
CA LYS A 9 9.33 -8.03 2.83
C LYS A 9 8.69 -7.08 3.84
N ALA A 10 8.04 -6.02 3.36
CA ALA A 10 7.42 -5.00 4.21
C ALA A 10 6.28 -5.56 5.06
N THR A 11 5.36 -6.31 4.45
CA THR A 11 4.23 -6.95 5.15
C THR A 11 4.72 -7.98 6.16
N SER A 12 5.71 -8.80 5.80
CA SER A 12 6.31 -9.75 6.73
C SER A 12 6.95 -9.04 7.93
N ALA A 13 7.71 -7.96 7.70
CA ALA A 13 8.30 -7.18 8.77
C ALA A 13 7.24 -6.52 9.67
N ALA A 14 6.16 -6.00 9.09
CA ALA A 14 5.04 -5.45 9.87
C ALA A 14 4.45 -6.52 10.80
N LEU A 15 4.13 -7.70 10.27
CA LEU A 15 3.56 -8.79 11.06
C LEU A 15 4.50 -9.24 12.19
N GLN A 16 5.80 -9.35 11.92
CA GLN A 16 6.80 -9.69 12.94
C GLN A 16 6.83 -8.64 14.07
N ALA A 17 6.74 -7.35 13.75
CA ALA A 17 6.75 -6.27 14.72
C ALA A 17 5.45 -6.17 15.52
N PHE A 18 4.30 -6.07 14.84
CA PHE A 18 3.02 -5.75 15.47
C PHE A 18 2.34 -6.95 16.12
N CYS A 19 2.44 -8.14 15.51
CA CYS A 19 1.75 -9.33 16.00
C CYS A 19 2.64 -10.17 16.91
N TYR A 20 3.92 -10.30 16.57
CA TYR A 20 4.86 -11.17 17.29
C TYR A 20 5.86 -10.43 18.17
N GLN A 21 5.78 -9.09 18.23
CA GLN A 21 6.66 -8.23 19.02
C GLN A 21 8.16 -8.48 18.80
N ARG A 22 8.54 -8.87 17.58
CA ARG A 22 9.95 -9.11 17.23
C ARG A 22 10.61 -7.83 16.74
N LYS A 23 11.93 -7.74 16.93
CA LYS A 23 12.79 -6.66 16.41
C LYS A 23 12.99 -6.80 14.89
N SER A 24 11.92 -6.62 14.13
CA SER A 24 11.95 -6.62 12.66
C SER A 24 11.95 -5.20 12.12
N ILE A 25 12.66 -4.97 11.01
CA ILE A 25 12.79 -3.65 10.39
C ILE A 25 11.60 -3.37 9.48
N TYR A 26 10.61 -2.65 10.00
CA TYR A 26 9.45 -2.19 9.26
C TYR A 26 9.64 -0.73 8.83
N LEU A 27 10.03 -0.52 7.57
CA LEU A 27 10.27 0.81 6.98
C LEU A 27 9.16 1.17 5.98
N GLU A 28 8.04 1.69 6.47
CA GLU A 28 6.98 2.27 5.62
C GLU A 28 7.16 3.78 5.42
N THR A 29 6.23 4.43 4.70
CA THR A 29 6.31 5.82 4.25
C THR A 29 6.30 6.87 5.39
N ASN A 30 5.59 6.67 6.49
CA ASN A 30 5.55 7.60 7.62
C ASN A 30 6.81 7.49 8.50
N ILE A 31 7.26 6.27 8.77
CA ILE A 31 8.53 5.99 9.45
C ILE A 31 9.69 6.56 8.63
N ARG A 32 9.69 6.35 7.31
CA ARG A 32 10.66 6.98 6.40
C ARG A 32 10.66 8.50 6.53
N ARG A 33 9.48 9.13 6.58
CA ARG A 33 9.36 10.58 6.78
C ARG A 33 10.01 11.01 8.09
N ALA A 34 9.71 10.33 9.20
CA ALA A 34 10.29 10.64 10.50
C ALA A 34 11.83 10.55 10.48
N LEU A 35 12.38 9.46 9.93
CA LEU A 35 13.83 9.28 9.85
C LEU A 35 14.50 10.34 8.96
N LEU A 36 13.93 10.62 7.78
CA LEU A 36 14.47 11.62 6.85
C LEU A 36 14.41 13.03 7.44
N THR A 37 13.32 13.38 8.12
CA THR A 37 13.18 14.69 8.78
C THR A 37 14.20 14.86 9.90
N CYS A 38 14.38 13.87 10.77
CA CYS A 38 15.19 14.03 11.97
C CYS A 38 16.68 13.77 11.77
N PHE A 39 17.06 12.85 10.88
CA PHE A 39 18.45 12.36 10.78
C PHE A 39 19.11 12.63 9.43
N PHE A 40 18.34 13.06 8.43
CA PHE A 40 18.83 13.37 7.08
C PHE A 40 18.22 14.68 6.56
N PRO A 41 18.31 15.79 7.32
CA PRO A 41 17.66 17.06 6.94
C PRO A 41 18.20 17.64 5.62
N ASP A 42 19.47 17.39 5.32
CA ASP A 42 20.21 18.00 4.20
C ASP A 42 20.67 16.97 3.14
N ASP A 43 20.40 15.68 3.34
CA ASP A 43 20.81 14.63 2.40
C ASP A 43 19.74 14.40 1.33
N GLU A 44 20.17 14.26 0.07
CA GLU A 44 19.34 13.88 -1.07
C GLU A 44 19.61 12.43 -1.51
N ALA A 45 18.64 11.84 -2.22
CA ALA A 45 18.71 10.46 -2.73
C ALA A 45 19.15 9.42 -1.67
N VAL A 46 18.62 9.53 -0.45
CA VAL A 46 18.91 8.63 0.67
C VAL A 46 18.38 7.23 0.34
N LYS A 47 19.28 6.25 0.29
CA LYS A 47 18.96 4.85 0.01
C LYS A 47 18.31 4.17 1.23
N ASP A 48 17.36 3.27 0.98
CA ASP A 48 16.65 2.50 2.01
C ASP A 48 17.61 1.82 2.98
N ARG A 49 18.74 1.29 2.49
CA ARG A 49 19.74 0.65 3.34
C ARG A 49 20.24 1.55 4.48
N ARG A 50 20.41 2.86 4.26
CA ARG A 50 20.82 3.80 5.32
C ARG A 50 19.73 3.97 6.36
N LEU A 51 18.47 4.08 5.91
CA LEU A 51 17.31 4.19 6.78
C LEU A 51 17.08 2.90 7.57
N GLU A 52 17.19 1.74 6.93
CA GLU A 52 17.07 0.42 7.56
C GLU A 52 18.17 0.21 8.62
N SER A 53 19.42 0.60 8.33
CA SER A 53 20.51 0.55 9.30
C SER A 53 20.25 1.44 10.51
N LEU A 54 19.82 2.69 10.31
CA LEU A 54 19.47 3.59 11.40
C LEU A 54 18.30 3.04 12.22
N LEU A 55 17.24 2.58 11.55
CA LEU A 55 16.06 2.02 12.21
C LEU A 55 16.41 0.78 13.04
N SER A 56 17.32 -0.07 12.55
CA SER A 56 17.84 -1.22 13.28
C SER A 56 18.58 -0.81 14.55
N LEU A 57 19.44 0.20 14.47
CA LEU A 57 20.16 0.73 15.63
C LEU A 57 19.19 1.29 16.67
N LEU A 58 18.19 2.07 16.25
CA LEU A 58 17.18 2.61 17.16
C LEU A 58 16.36 1.49 17.84
N ALA A 59 16.05 0.42 17.11
CA ALA A 59 15.30 -0.73 17.63
C ALA A 59 16.05 -1.54 18.70
N GLU A 60 17.38 -1.40 18.83
CA GLU A 60 18.15 -2.10 19.87
C GLU A 60 17.69 -1.72 21.28
N GLY A 61 17.39 -0.43 21.50
CA GLY A 61 16.92 0.10 22.78
C GLY A 61 15.41 -0.07 23.04
N VAL A 62 14.67 -0.68 22.12
CA VAL A 62 13.21 -0.79 22.19
C VAL A 62 12.80 -2.11 22.83
N THR A 63 11.93 -2.02 23.83
CA THR A 63 11.32 -3.16 24.53
C THR A 63 9.94 -3.50 23.98
N ASP A 64 9.09 -2.49 23.76
CA ASP A 64 7.79 -2.63 23.12
C ASP A 64 7.83 -2.15 21.66
N MET A 65 8.08 -3.09 20.76
CA MET A 65 8.18 -2.83 19.32
C MET A 65 6.86 -2.32 18.73
N LYS A 66 5.72 -2.81 19.23
CA LYS A 66 4.40 -2.48 18.69
C LYS A 66 4.08 -1.02 18.98
N SER A 67 4.16 -0.61 20.25
CA SER A 67 3.89 0.77 20.65
C SER A 67 4.91 1.74 20.05
N TRP A 68 6.17 1.34 19.94
CA TRP A 68 7.20 2.16 19.30
C TRP A 68 6.90 2.43 17.83
N TYR A 69 6.51 1.41 17.06
CA TYR A 69 6.16 1.61 15.66
C TYR A 69 4.88 2.42 15.47
N TYR A 70 3.87 2.25 16.33
CA TYR A 70 2.70 3.15 16.31
C TYR A 70 3.11 4.60 16.54
N ALA A 71 3.89 4.88 17.58
CA ALA A 71 4.36 6.22 17.87
C ALA A 71 5.17 6.83 16.69
N LEU A 72 6.03 6.04 16.05
CA LEU A 72 6.84 6.50 14.92
C LEU A 72 5.99 6.79 13.66
N MET A 73 4.97 5.97 13.41
CA MET A 73 4.02 6.21 12.32
C MET A 73 3.16 7.45 12.59
N ASP A 74 2.61 7.61 13.79
CA ASP A 74 1.81 8.77 14.20
C ASP A 74 2.63 10.06 14.13
N TYR A 75 3.88 10.00 14.59
CA TYR A 75 4.82 11.11 14.44
C TYR A 75 5.08 11.44 12.96
N GLY A 76 5.28 10.42 12.12
CA GLY A 76 5.38 10.62 10.67
C GLY A 76 4.13 11.27 10.06
N VAL A 77 2.93 10.93 10.52
CA VAL A 77 1.67 11.59 10.10
C VAL A 77 1.65 13.04 10.53
N LEU A 78 2.01 13.34 11.79
CA LEU A 78 2.11 14.70 12.30
C LEU A 78 3.09 15.54 11.47
N LEU A 79 4.28 15.01 11.18
CA LEU A 79 5.28 15.70 10.36
C LEU A 79 4.77 16.02 8.95
N LYS A 80 3.92 15.17 8.36
CA LYS A 80 3.29 15.46 7.06
C LYS A 80 2.43 16.72 7.10
N GLN A 81 1.80 17.00 8.23
CA GLN A 81 0.92 18.16 8.41
C GLN A 81 1.73 19.43 8.69
N LEU A 82 2.87 19.29 9.37
CA LEU A 82 3.65 20.42 9.87
C LEU A 82 4.77 20.88 8.93
N LEU A 83 5.33 19.97 8.12
CA LEU A 83 6.57 20.22 7.38
C LEU A 83 6.45 19.84 5.89
N PRO A 84 7.34 20.39 5.04
CA PRO A 84 7.50 19.90 3.67
C PRO A 84 7.77 18.39 3.63
N ASN A 85 7.35 17.75 2.53
CA ASN A 85 7.43 16.30 2.39
C ASN A 85 8.89 15.80 2.28
N ALA A 86 9.49 15.42 3.41
CA ALA A 86 10.86 14.88 3.46
C ALA A 86 11.06 13.61 2.61
N ASN A 87 9.98 12.86 2.30
CA ASN A 87 10.09 11.64 1.50
C ASN A 87 10.62 11.89 0.08
N VAL A 88 10.57 13.12 -0.44
CA VAL A 88 11.17 13.45 -1.75
C VAL A 88 12.66 13.18 -1.81
N ARG A 89 13.33 13.19 -0.65
CA ARG A 89 14.78 12.94 -0.52
C ARG A 89 15.15 11.46 -0.53
N SER A 90 14.17 10.56 -0.56
CA SER A 90 14.41 9.13 -0.69
C SER A 90 14.83 8.76 -2.11
N ALA A 91 15.87 7.94 -2.27
CA ALA A 91 16.31 7.44 -3.57
C ALA A 91 15.20 6.67 -4.33
N HIS A 92 14.28 6.06 -3.60
CA HIS A 92 13.15 5.29 -4.15
C HIS A 92 11.85 6.11 -4.19
N TYR A 93 11.92 7.43 -4.02
CA TYR A 93 10.73 8.26 -4.07
C TYR A 93 10.15 8.29 -5.49
N ALA A 94 8.92 7.79 -5.61
CA ALA A 94 8.09 7.99 -6.79
C ALA A 94 6.83 8.73 -6.35
N LYS A 95 6.52 9.85 -7.01
CA LYS A 95 5.26 10.54 -6.76
C LYS A 95 4.13 9.65 -7.28
N GLN A 96 3.29 9.18 -6.36
CA GLN A 96 2.11 8.42 -6.73
C GLN A 96 1.19 9.28 -7.60
N SER A 97 0.69 8.72 -8.70
CA SER A 97 -0.31 9.38 -9.54
C SER A 97 -1.59 9.66 -8.73
N PRO A 98 -2.37 10.69 -9.11
CA PRO A 98 -3.66 10.97 -8.47
C PRO A 98 -4.53 9.71 -8.41
N PHE A 99 -5.35 9.60 -7.37
CA PHE A 99 -6.31 8.51 -7.27
C PHE A 99 -7.47 8.71 -8.25
N GLU A 100 -7.94 9.94 -8.39
CA GLU A 100 -8.99 10.30 -9.34
C GLU A 100 -8.59 9.95 -10.77
N ASN A 101 -9.54 9.38 -11.50
CA ASN A 101 -9.38 8.84 -12.85
C ASN A 101 -8.27 7.80 -13.00
N SER A 102 -7.90 7.07 -11.93
CA SER A 102 -6.84 6.05 -11.98
C SER A 102 -7.40 4.62 -12.07
N ASN A 103 -6.58 3.68 -12.56
CA ASN A 103 -6.96 2.25 -12.57
C ASN A 103 -7.17 1.72 -11.14
N ARG A 104 -6.55 2.33 -10.13
CA ARG A 104 -6.78 1.98 -8.72
C ARG A 104 -8.21 2.32 -8.29
N GLN A 105 -8.76 3.44 -8.79
CA GLN A 105 -10.14 3.83 -8.54
C GLN A 105 -11.12 2.89 -9.25
N ILE A 106 -10.90 2.61 -10.54
CA ILE A 106 -11.73 1.69 -11.33
C ILE A 106 -11.81 0.33 -10.64
N ARG A 107 -10.65 -0.27 -10.31
CA ARG A 107 -10.59 -1.57 -9.63
C ARG A 107 -11.30 -1.57 -8.29
N GLY A 108 -11.14 -0.51 -7.49
CA GLY A 108 -11.87 -0.36 -6.23
C GLY A 108 -13.37 -0.35 -6.43
N GLN A 109 -13.86 0.44 -7.40
CA GLN A 109 -15.29 0.50 -7.73
C GLN A 109 -15.82 -0.84 -8.26
N LEU A 110 -15.05 -1.56 -9.08
CA LEU A 110 -15.41 -2.90 -9.55
C LEU A 110 -15.59 -3.88 -8.40
N ILE A 111 -14.64 -3.91 -7.45
CA ILE A 111 -14.71 -4.77 -6.27
C ILE A 111 -15.92 -4.41 -5.41
N HIS A 112 -16.16 -3.11 -5.15
CA HIS A 112 -17.32 -2.67 -4.39
C HIS A 112 -18.64 -3.03 -5.10
N LEU A 113 -18.75 -2.75 -6.40
CA LEU A 113 -19.94 -3.06 -7.19
C LEU A 113 -20.29 -4.55 -7.12
N LEU A 114 -19.32 -5.43 -7.39
CA LEU A 114 -19.53 -6.87 -7.43
C LEU A 114 -19.74 -7.49 -6.04
N SER A 115 -19.10 -6.92 -5.00
CA SER A 115 -19.28 -7.34 -3.61
C SER A 115 -20.66 -6.95 -3.07
N ASP A 116 -21.12 -5.73 -3.36
CA ASP A 116 -22.31 -5.15 -2.74
C ASP A 116 -23.59 -5.53 -3.51
N THR A 117 -23.50 -5.64 -4.84
CA THR A 117 -24.67 -5.87 -5.71
C THR A 117 -24.69 -7.25 -6.38
N GLY A 118 -23.67 -8.07 -6.11
CA GLY A 118 -23.53 -9.40 -6.66
C GLY A 118 -23.06 -9.41 -8.12
N ALA A 119 -23.29 -10.54 -8.78
CA ALA A 119 -22.80 -10.80 -10.12
C ALA A 119 -23.44 -9.87 -11.17
N LYS A 120 -22.66 -9.42 -12.15
CA LYS A 120 -23.09 -8.48 -13.21
C LYS A 120 -22.55 -8.87 -14.58
N GLU A 121 -23.33 -8.61 -15.61
CA GLU A 121 -22.88 -8.68 -17.01
C GLU A 121 -21.93 -7.52 -17.32
N ARG A 122 -21.07 -7.71 -18.33
CA ARG A 122 -20.08 -6.70 -18.74
C ARG A 122 -20.72 -5.35 -19.05
N GLU A 123 -21.80 -5.36 -19.81
CA GLU A 123 -22.52 -4.17 -20.28
C GLU A 123 -23.10 -3.38 -19.09
N GLN A 124 -23.56 -4.09 -18.06
CA GLN A 124 -24.06 -3.46 -16.83
C GLN A 124 -22.93 -2.78 -16.04
N ILE A 125 -21.76 -3.41 -15.97
CA ILE A 125 -20.58 -2.84 -15.30
C ILE A 125 -20.14 -1.57 -16.03
N GLN A 126 -20.02 -1.62 -17.36
CA GLN A 126 -19.62 -0.49 -18.19
C GLN A 126 -20.63 0.67 -18.09
N ALA A 127 -21.93 0.37 -18.04
CA ALA A 127 -22.97 1.38 -17.84
C ALA A 127 -22.85 2.08 -16.47
N VAL A 128 -22.62 1.32 -15.39
CA VAL A 128 -22.46 1.88 -14.03
C VAL A 128 -21.16 2.70 -13.92
N LEU A 129 -20.07 2.24 -14.53
CA LEU A 129 -18.76 2.90 -14.53
C LEU A 129 -18.54 3.79 -15.77
N SER A 130 -19.62 4.30 -16.36
CA SER A 130 -19.61 5.06 -17.62
C SER A 130 -18.79 6.35 -17.61
N SER A 131 -18.32 6.81 -16.45
CA SER A 131 -17.35 7.90 -16.34
C SER A 131 -15.92 7.50 -16.76
N PHE A 132 -15.65 6.22 -16.96
CA PHE A 132 -14.35 5.69 -17.39
C PHE A 132 -14.45 5.07 -18.79
N GLU A 133 -13.32 5.03 -19.49
CA GLU A 133 -13.21 4.36 -20.79
C GLU A 133 -13.44 2.84 -20.64
N GLU A 134 -14.27 2.26 -21.52
CA GLU A 134 -14.61 0.83 -21.50
C GLU A 134 -13.37 -0.07 -21.55
N GLU A 135 -12.38 0.27 -22.39
CA GLU A 135 -11.12 -0.46 -22.49
C GLU A 135 -10.38 -0.51 -21.13
N ARG A 136 -10.43 0.57 -20.35
CA ARG A 136 -9.79 0.62 -19.03
C ARG A 136 -10.55 -0.21 -17.99
N ILE A 137 -11.88 -0.27 -18.09
CA ILE A 137 -12.72 -1.12 -17.24
C ILE A 137 -12.39 -2.59 -17.54
N ASP A 138 -12.37 -2.96 -18.81
CA ASP A 138 -12.11 -4.33 -19.26
C ASP A 138 -10.70 -4.79 -18.87
N ASN A 139 -9.69 -3.94 -19.08
CA ASN A 139 -8.31 -4.21 -18.62
C ASN A 139 -8.25 -4.40 -17.09
N CYS A 140 -9.02 -3.63 -16.32
CA CYS A 140 -9.07 -3.78 -14.87
C CYS A 140 -9.77 -5.09 -14.45
N LEU A 141 -10.84 -5.49 -15.13
CA LEU A 141 -11.50 -6.78 -14.91
C LEU A 141 -10.57 -7.96 -15.22
N GLU A 142 -9.81 -7.90 -16.31
CA GLU A 142 -8.82 -8.91 -16.66
C GLU A 142 -7.74 -9.04 -15.57
N GLN A 143 -7.18 -7.92 -15.13
CA GLN A 143 -6.17 -7.93 -14.06
C GLN A 143 -6.74 -8.51 -12.75
N LEU A 144 -7.96 -8.12 -12.36
CA LEU A 144 -8.62 -8.64 -11.16
C LEU A 144 -8.91 -10.14 -11.26
N GLN A 145 -9.17 -10.66 -12.47
CA GLN A 145 -9.30 -12.10 -12.69
C GLN A 145 -7.96 -12.83 -12.56
N ASN A 146 -6.90 -12.29 -13.19
CA ASN A 146 -5.55 -12.85 -13.10
C ASN A 146 -5.02 -12.90 -11.66
N GLU A 147 -5.44 -11.94 -10.84
CA GLU A 147 -5.12 -11.88 -9.41
C GLU A 147 -6.04 -12.76 -8.54
N GLY A 148 -7.11 -13.32 -9.10
CA GLY A 148 -8.06 -14.18 -8.39
C GLY A 148 -9.10 -13.44 -7.54
N PHE A 149 -9.24 -12.13 -7.68
CA PHE A 149 -10.27 -11.35 -6.96
C PHE A 149 -11.66 -11.45 -7.61
N VAL A 150 -11.70 -11.56 -8.94
CA VAL A 150 -12.93 -11.63 -9.74
C VAL A 150 -12.92 -12.91 -10.57
N GLN A 151 -14.08 -13.48 -10.82
CA GLN A 151 -14.26 -14.59 -11.75
C GLN A 151 -15.32 -14.21 -12.78
N GLU A 152 -15.10 -14.61 -14.03
CA GLU A 152 -16.04 -14.46 -15.13
C GLU A 152 -16.59 -15.84 -15.51
N LYS A 153 -17.89 -15.91 -15.76
CA LYS A 153 -18.54 -17.08 -16.34
C LYS A 153 -19.69 -16.65 -17.22
N ASP A 154 -19.67 -17.06 -18.49
CA ASP A 154 -20.72 -16.83 -19.48
C ASP A 154 -21.09 -15.33 -19.64
N GLY A 155 -20.09 -14.45 -19.60
CA GLY A 155 -20.22 -12.98 -19.67
C GLY A 155 -20.52 -12.31 -18.32
N VAL A 156 -20.66 -13.09 -17.24
CA VAL A 156 -21.06 -12.60 -15.92
C VAL A 156 -19.89 -12.61 -14.94
N TYR A 157 -19.53 -11.43 -14.45
CA TYR A 157 -18.47 -11.22 -13.48
C TYR A 157 -19.00 -11.27 -12.04
N ARG A 158 -18.21 -11.82 -11.12
CA ARG A 158 -18.52 -11.90 -9.68
C ARG A 158 -17.24 -11.86 -8.86
N ILE A 159 -17.34 -11.54 -7.57
CA ILE A 159 -16.23 -11.78 -6.62
C ILE A 159 -15.94 -13.28 -6.57
N ALA A 160 -14.66 -13.63 -6.65
CA ALA A 160 -14.20 -15.01 -6.50
C ALA A 160 -14.65 -15.57 -5.15
N LYS A 161 -15.25 -16.77 -5.15
CA LYS A 161 -15.50 -17.51 -3.93
C LYS A 161 -14.38 -18.55 -3.77
N ASP A 162 -13.83 -18.62 -2.56
CA ASP A 162 -12.93 -19.70 -2.14
C ASP A 162 -13.63 -21.07 -2.24
#